data_AF-A0A9E2FMA0-F1
#
_entry.id   AF-A0A9E2FMA0-F1
#
_cell.length_a   1.000
_cell.length_b   1.000
_cell.length_c   1.000
_cell.angle_alpha   90.00
_cell.angle_beta   90.00
_cell.angle_gamma   90.00
#
_symmetry.space_group_name_H-M   'P 1'
#
loop_
_entity.id
_entity.type
_entity.pdbx_description
1 polymer ?
#
loop_
_entity_poly.entity_id
_entity_poly.type
_entity_poly.pdbx_seq_one_letter_code
_entity_poly.pdbx_strand_id
1 'polypeptide(L)'
;MHAHHNEFIRYLHGREDDRIIVTFGEIDVREHIVRKSQEECITVAELCEATAESFVKYIASLRETYDISVLCVVPPGDADNPKWFKGEYLRRKHATELLNARYRYWCDKLSVPFIDIYDKLVDKHGHRRSDLVIDMTHLGSITHTIDGVIE
;
A
#
# COMPACT_ATOMS: atom_id res chain seq x y z
N MET A 1 -13.33 -12.97 -5.76
CA MET A 1 -13.17 -12.49 -4.37
C MET A 1 -13.30 -13.62 -3.33
N HIS A 2 -14.22 -14.58 -3.47
CA HIS A 2 -14.45 -15.64 -2.45
C HIS A 2 -13.24 -16.52 -2.10
N ALA A 3 -12.36 -16.87 -3.05
CA ALA A 3 -11.22 -17.75 -2.77
C ALA A 3 -10.18 -17.09 -1.84
N HIS A 4 -9.82 -15.84 -2.10
CA HIS A 4 -8.85 -15.11 -1.28
C HIS A 4 -9.42 -14.67 0.06
N HIS A 5 -10.74 -14.43 0.14
CA HIS A 5 -11.43 -14.17 1.40
C HIS A 5 -11.25 -15.32 2.40
N ASN A 6 -11.59 -16.54 1.99
CA ASN A 6 -11.50 -17.70 2.88
C ASN A 6 -10.07 -17.95 3.36
N GLU A 7 -9.09 -17.75 2.47
CA GLU A 7 -7.69 -17.89 2.84
C GLU A 7 -7.24 -16.82 3.83
N PHE A 8 -7.62 -15.56 3.61
CA PHE A 8 -7.28 -14.47 4.52
C PHE A 8 -7.92 -14.67 5.89
N ILE A 9 -9.23 -14.99 5.94
CA ILE A 9 -9.92 -15.31 7.20
C ILE A 9 -9.26 -16.49 7.92
N ARG A 10 -8.80 -17.52 7.20
CA ARG A 10 -8.06 -18.63 7.81
C ARG A 10 -6.78 -18.17 8.50
N TYR A 11 -6.08 -17.17 7.98
CA TYR A 11 -4.90 -16.60 8.64
C TYR A 11 -5.25 -15.75 9.87
N LEU A 12 -6.45 -15.15 9.90
CA LEU A 12 -6.94 -14.34 11.01
C LEU A 12 -7.61 -15.14 12.13
N HIS A 13 -8.06 -16.35 11.84
CA HIS A 13 -8.74 -17.20 12.84
C HIS A 13 -7.87 -17.41 14.09
N GLY A 14 -8.42 -17.09 15.27
CA GLY A 14 -7.70 -17.19 16.54
C GLY A 14 -6.78 -16.00 16.84
N ARG A 15 -6.92 -14.90 16.09
CA ARG A 15 -6.18 -13.64 16.27
C ARG A 15 -7.10 -12.46 16.58
N GLU A 16 -8.25 -12.72 17.19
CA GLU A 16 -9.25 -11.71 17.52
C GLU A 16 -8.70 -10.67 18.52
N ASP A 17 -7.74 -11.07 19.36
CA ASP A 17 -7.07 -10.22 20.35
C ASP A 17 -5.76 -9.57 19.82
N ASP A 18 -5.32 -9.92 18.60
CA ASP A 18 -4.11 -9.35 18.00
C ASP A 18 -4.41 -7.99 17.35
N ARG A 19 -3.41 -7.11 17.32
CA ARG A 19 -3.40 -5.95 16.42
C ARG A 19 -2.90 -6.36 15.05
N ILE A 20 -3.75 -6.20 14.03
CA ILE A 20 -3.46 -6.62 12.66
C ILE A 20 -3.19 -5.38 11.81
N ILE A 21 -2.04 -5.33 11.15
CA ILE A 21 -1.70 -4.29 10.19
C ILE A 21 -1.67 -4.93 8.81
N VAL A 22 -2.45 -4.39 7.87
CA VAL A 22 -2.50 -4.87 6.48
C VAL A 22 -1.97 -3.81 5.54
N THR A 23 -1.10 -4.23 4.63
CA THR A 23 -0.63 -3.41 3.49
C THR A 23 -0.94 -4.14 2.20
N PHE A 24 -1.34 -3.39 1.19
CA PHE A 24 -1.69 -3.92 -0.14
C PHE A 24 -1.47 -2.82 -1.18
N GLY A 25 -1.13 -3.19 -2.42
CA GLY A 25 -1.11 -2.24 -3.54
C GLY A 25 0.25 -1.96 -4.20
N GLU A 26 1.38 -2.38 -3.62
CA GLU A 26 2.69 -2.15 -4.27
C GLU A 26 2.78 -2.89 -5.61
N ILE A 27 2.42 -4.18 -5.62
CA ILE A 27 2.38 -4.99 -6.83
C ILE A 27 1.33 -4.47 -7.80
N ASP A 28 0.16 -4.04 -7.30
CA ASP A 28 -0.89 -3.46 -8.13
C ASP A 28 -0.40 -2.23 -8.88
N VAL A 29 0.32 -1.32 -8.21
CA VAL A 29 0.95 -0.18 -8.89
C VAL A 29 1.99 -0.65 -9.90
N ARG A 30 2.87 -1.57 -9.50
CA ARG A 30 4.00 -2.04 -10.29
C ARG A 30 3.61 -2.79 -11.57
N GLU A 31 2.56 -3.59 -11.52
CA GLU A 31 2.20 -4.54 -12.59
C GLU A 31 0.87 -4.22 -13.28
N HIS A 32 -0.02 -3.47 -12.62
CA HIS A 32 -1.42 -3.39 -13.03
C HIS A 32 -1.90 -1.96 -13.29
N ILE A 33 -1.84 -1.05 -12.32
CA ILE A 33 -2.47 0.28 -12.41
C ILE A 33 -1.89 1.08 -13.57
N VAL A 34 -0.56 1.25 -13.63
CA VAL A 34 0.07 2.06 -14.68
C VAL A 34 -0.15 1.42 -16.05
N ARG A 35 0.03 0.10 -16.16
CA ARG A 35 -0.18 -0.66 -17.40
C ARG A 35 -1.62 -0.57 -17.91
N LYS A 36 -2.61 -0.85 -17.06
CA LYS A 36 -4.02 -0.77 -17.42
C LYS A 36 -4.41 0.64 -17.85
N SER A 37 -3.88 1.67 -17.20
CA SER A 37 -4.14 3.06 -17.64
C SER A 37 -3.60 3.40 -19.04
N GLN A 38 -2.67 2.61 -19.56
CA GLN A 38 -2.12 2.75 -20.91
C GLN A 38 -2.86 1.88 -21.93
N GLU A 39 -3.30 0.69 -21.49
CA GLU A 39 -3.97 -0.30 -22.34
C GLU A 39 -5.48 -0.03 -22.47
N GLU A 40 -6.07 0.68 -21.50
CA GLU A 40 -7.51 0.91 -21.37
C GLU A 40 -7.83 2.40 -21.28
N CYS A 41 -9.06 2.80 -21.62
CA CYS A 41 -9.54 4.18 -21.47
C CYS A 41 -9.93 4.50 -20.00
N ILE A 42 -9.08 4.13 -19.05
CA ILE A 42 -9.28 4.34 -17.62
C ILE A 42 -8.06 5.07 -17.05
N THR A 43 -8.27 6.14 -16.31
CA THR A 43 -7.17 6.91 -15.73
C THR A 43 -6.54 6.19 -14.54
N VAL A 44 -5.28 6.54 -14.24
CA VAL A 44 -4.61 6.09 -13.00
C VAL A 44 -5.44 6.46 -11.76
N ALA A 45 -6.09 7.63 -11.77
CA ALA A 45 -6.93 8.08 -10.66
C ALA A 45 -8.16 7.19 -10.45
N GLU A 46 -8.87 6.84 -11.51
CA GLU A 46 -10.03 5.93 -11.43
C GLU A 46 -9.61 4.54 -10.95
N LEU A 47 -8.48 4.01 -11.44
CA LEU A 47 -7.96 2.72 -10.99
C LEU A 47 -7.54 2.75 -9.51
N CYS A 48 -6.88 3.83 -9.05
CA CYS A 48 -6.51 4.00 -7.65
C CYS A 48 -7.74 4.15 -6.74
N GLU A 49 -8.75 4.92 -7.17
CA GLU A 49 -10.02 5.08 -6.44
C GLU A 49 -10.74 3.75 -6.27
N ALA A 50 -10.96 3.01 -7.37
CA ALA A 50 -11.65 1.72 -7.33
C ALA A 50 -10.89 0.69 -6.49
N THR A 51 -9.55 0.67 -6.59
CA THR A 51 -8.71 -0.22 -5.79
C THR A 51 -8.79 0.11 -4.31
N ALA A 52 -8.68 1.40 -3.95
CA ALA A 52 -8.75 1.85 -2.57
C ALA A 52 -10.12 1.60 -1.94
N GLU A 53 -11.18 1.96 -2.64
CA GLU A 53 -12.55 1.77 -2.20
C GLU A 53 -12.83 0.29 -1.92
N SER A 54 -12.53 -0.59 -2.89
CA SER A 54 -12.79 -2.02 -2.74
C SER A 54 -12.01 -2.64 -1.59
N PHE A 55 -10.72 -2.30 -1.47
CA PHE A 55 -9.87 -2.85 -0.42
C PHE A 55 -10.30 -2.36 0.96
N VAL A 56 -10.46 -1.05 1.15
CA VAL A 56 -10.78 -0.50 2.48
C VAL A 56 -12.19 -0.89 2.91
N LYS A 57 -13.18 -0.96 2.00
CA LYS A 57 -14.51 -1.51 2.33
C LYS A 57 -14.42 -2.96 2.82
N TYR A 58 -13.59 -3.77 2.18
CA TYR A 58 -13.37 -5.15 2.62
C TYR A 58 -12.73 -5.18 4.02
N ILE A 59 -11.67 -4.41 4.26
CA ILE A 59 -11.03 -4.34 5.58
C ILE A 59 -12.01 -3.83 6.65
N ALA A 60 -12.79 -2.80 6.34
CA ALA A 60 -13.80 -2.26 7.25
C ALA A 60 -14.84 -3.33 7.65
N SER A 61 -15.24 -4.23 6.74
CA SER A 61 -16.17 -5.32 7.04
C SER A 61 -15.63 -6.34 8.06
N LEU A 62 -14.32 -6.39 8.27
CA LEU A 62 -13.67 -7.30 9.21
C LEU A 62 -13.51 -6.68 10.62
N ARG A 63 -13.76 -5.38 10.75
CA ARG A 63 -13.51 -4.63 12.01
C ARG A 63 -14.49 -4.92 13.13
N GLU A 64 -15.62 -5.56 12.82
CA GLU A 64 -16.53 -6.06 13.86
C GLU A 64 -15.91 -7.21 14.66
N THR A 65 -14.87 -7.87 14.11
CA THR A 65 -14.23 -9.04 14.73
C THR A 65 -12.75 -8.80 15.06
N TYR A 66 -12.04 -7.99 14.28
CA TYR A 66 -10.59 -7.83 14.38
C TYR A 66 -10.17 -6.37 14.59
N ASP A 67 -9.16 -6.13 15.44
CA ASP A 67 -8.47 -4.83 15.54
C ASP A 67 -7.49 -4.67 14.37
N ILE A 68 -8.01 -4.18 13.25
CA ILE A 68 -7.29 -4.10 11.98
C ILE A 68 -7.07 -2.65 11.51
N SER A 69 -5.85 -2.38 11.07
CA SER A 69 -5.39 -1.10 10.52
C SER A 69 -4.82 -1.28 9.11
N VAL A 70 -4.87 -0.23 8.28
CA VAL A 70 -4.27 -0.21 6.95
C VAL A 70 -2.96 0.56 6.98
N LEU A 71 -1.88 -0.02 6.48
CA LEU A 71 -0.59 0.62 6.28
C LEU A 71 -0.47 1.14 4.84
N CYS A 72 0.06 2.35 4.69
CA CYS A 72 0.33 2.94 3.38
C CYS A 72 1.16 2.00 2.48
N VAL A 73 0.98 2.15 1.17
CA VAL A 73 1.87 1.56 0.17
C VAL A 73 3.23 2.24 0.26
N VAL A 74 4.29 1.44 0.31
CA VAL A 74 5.65 1.95 0.37
C VAL A 74 6.06 2.60 -0.97
N PRO A 75 7.04 3.51 -0.99
CA PRO A 75 7.55 4.10 -2.23
C PRO A 75 8.01 3.02 -3.23
N PRO A 76 7.70 3.17 -4.53
CA PRO A 76 8.09 2.18 -5.53
C PRO A 76 9.60 2.22 -5.79
N GLY A 77 10.13 1.15 -6.38
CA GLY A 77 11.50 1.13 -6.87
C GLY A 77 11.80 2.23 -7.89
N ASP A 78 12.96 2.91 -7.72
CA ASP A 78 13.33 4.07 -8.56
C ASP A 78 13.83 3.73 -9.97
N ALA A 79 14.02 2.44 -10.26
CA ALA A 79 14.56 2.01 -11.55
C ALA A 79 13.49 1.80 -12.61
N ASP A 80 13.75 2.23 -13.84
CA ASP A 80 12.94 1.86 -15.01
C ASP A 80 13.47 0.58 -15.64
N ASN A 81 13.02 -0.53 -15.07
CA ASN A 81 13.39 -1.86 -15.54
C ASN A 81 12.14 -2.64 -15.99
N PRO A 82 11.89 -2.81 -17.30
CA PRO A 82 10.69 -3.46 -17.81
C PRO A 82 10.57 -4.94 -17.45
N LYS A 83 11.66 -5.57 -16.99
CA LYS A 83 11.68 -6.92 -16.44
C LYS A 83 10.93 -7.00 -15.10
N TRP A 84 10.97 -5.93 -14.31
CA TRP A 84 10.48 -5.90 -12.94
C TRP A 84 9.33 -4.91 -12.72
N PHE A 85 9.16 -3.94 -13.62
CA PHE A 85 8.19 -2.86 -13.48
C PHE A 85 7.44 -2.61 -14.78
N LYS A 86 6.15 -2.31 -14.70
CA LYS A 86 5.36 -1.81 -15.83
C LYS A 86 5.13 -0.31 -15.68
N GLY A 87 5.46 0.42 -16.75
CA GLY A 87 5.44 1.88 -16.78
C GLY A 87 6.70 2.51 -16.18
N GLU A 88 6.80 3.84 -16.29
CA GLU A 88 7.95 4.64 -15.83
C GLU A 88 7.86 4.96 -14.34
N TYR A 89 9.01 5.17 -13.70
CA TYR A 89 9.14 5.42 -12.27
C TYR A 89 8.25 6.56 -11.81
N LEU A 90 8.28 7.70 -12.50
CA LEU A 90 7.48 8.86 -12.13
C LEU A 90 5.98 8.56 -12.17
N ARG A 91 5.52 7.73 -13.11
CA ARG A 91 4.12 7.30 -13.17
C ARG A 91 3.77 6.33 -12.05
N ARG A 92 4.68 5.41 -11.70
CA ARG A 92 4.50 4.50 -10.56
C ARG A 92 4.49 5.27 -9.24
N LYS A 93 5.42 6.20 -9.03
CA LYS A 93 5.47 7.11 -7.86
C LYS A 93 4.17 7.89 -7.72
N HIS A 94 3.72 8.52 -8.81
CA HIS A 94 2.45 9.24 -8.81
C HIS A 94 1.27 8.33 -8.48
N ALA A 95 1.20 7.12 -9.05
CA ALA A 95 0.15 6.16 -8.75
C ALA A 95 0.18 5.70 -7.27
N THR A 96 1.36 5.46 -6.70
CA THR A 96 1.53 5.12 -5.28
C THR A 96 1.04 6.25 -4.38
N GLU A 97 1.46 7.49 -4.63
CA GLU A 97 1.04 8.66 -3.86
C GLU A 97 -0.48 8.87 -3.94
N LEU A 98 -1.05 8.69 -5.14
CA LEU A 98 -2.48 8.80 -5.35
C LEU A 98 -3.25 7.69 -4.64
N LEU A 99 -2.78 6.45 -4.72
CA LEU A 99 -3.36 5.30 -4.03
C LEU A 99 -3.33 5.50 -2.51
N ASN A 100 -2.22 5.97 -1.95
CA ASN A 100 -2.13 6.32 -0.53
C ASN A 100 -3.10 7.42 -0.12
N ALA A 101 -3.25 8.47 -0.94
CA ALA A 101 -4.25 9.52 -0.69
C ALA A 101 -5.68 8.97 -0.72
N ARG A 102 -5.97 8.01 -1.62
CA ARG A 102 -7.29 7.34 -1.67
C ARG A 102 -7.50 6.40 -0.50
N TYR A 103 -6.48 5.65 -0.06
CA TYR A 103 -6.55 4.84 1.16
C TYR A 103 -6.85 5.69 2.38
N ARG A 104 -6.14 6.81 2.58
CA ARG A 104 -6.42 7.74 3.67
C ARG A 104 -7.87 8.20 3.65
N TYR A 105 -8.35 8.69 2.51
CA TYR A 105 -9.74 9.14 2.37
C TYR A 105 -10.77 8.05 2.74
N TRP A 106 -10.62 6.83 2.21
CA TRP A 106 -11.57 5.75 2.51
C TRP A 106 -11.45 5.22 3.93
N CYS A 107 -10.24 5.20 4.49
CA CYS A 107 -10.00 4.83 5.87
C CYS A 107 -10.66 5.82 6.82
N ASP A 108 -10.47 7.12 6.61
CA ASP A 108 -11.12 8.18 7.39
C ASP A 108 -12.66 8.07 7.28
N LYS A 109 -13.17 7.86 6.06
CA LYS A 109 -14.61 7.74 5.79
C LYS A 109 -15.27 6.52 6.46
N LEU A 110 -14.54 5.42 6.61
CA LEU A 110 -15.03 4.17 7.21
C LEU A 110 -14.47 3.93 8.62
N SER A 111 -13.87 4.98 9.21
CA SER A 111 -13.24 4.97 10.54
C SER A 111 -12.17 3.89 10.73
N VAL A 112 -11.54 3.40 9.66
CA VAL A 112 -10.43 2.42 9.71
C VAL A 112 -9.13 3.17 10.03
N PRO A 113 -8.32 2.74 11.01
CA PRO A 113 -7.04 3.39 11.27
C PRO A 113 -6.10 3.26 10.06
N PHE A 114 -5.56 4.40 9.61
CA PHE A 114 -4.57 4.46 8.53
C PHE A 114 -3.20 4.84 9.09
N ILE A 115 -2.23 3.94 8.92
CA ILE A 115 -0.84 4.13 9.33
C ILE A 115 -0.07 4.62 8.11
N ASP A 116 0.36 5.88 8.15
CA ASP A 116 1.16 6.46 7.09
C ASP A 116 2.58 6.69 7.57
N ILE A 117 3.51 5.99 6.94
CA ILE A 117 4.94 6.13 7.16
C ILE A 117 5.68 6.54 5.88
N TYR A 118 4.96 6.92 4.82
CA TYR A 118 5.55 7.17 3.50
C TYR A 118 6.69 8.19 3.57
N ASP A 119 6.49 9.29 4.29
CA ASP A 119 7.49 10.35 4.49
C ASP A 119 8.74 9.88 5.25
N LYS A 120 8.63 8.81 6.04
CA LYS A 120 9.80 8.21 6.73
C LYS A 120 10.64 7.32 5.81
N LEU A 121 10.05 6.89 4.68
CA LEU A 121 10.64 5.97 3.72
C LEU A 121 11.27 6.68 2.51
N VAL A 122 10.98 7.97 2.33
CA VAL A 122 11.55 8.79 1.25
C VAL A 122 12.57 9.80 1.75
N ASP A 123 13.45 10.24 0.86
CA ASP A 123 14.38 11.34 1.08
C ASP A 123 13.69 12.69 0.82
N LYS A 124 14.45 13.79 0.97
CA LYS A 124 13.97 15.16 0.69
C LYS A 124 13.54 15.40 -0.76
N HIS A 125 13.85 14.50 -1.68
CA HIS A 125 13.46 14.56 -3.08
C HIS A 125 12.27 13.63 -3.39
N GLY A 126 11.76 12.90 -2.40
CA GLY A 126 10.66 11.96 -2.55
C GLY A 126 11.10 10.63 -3.18
N HIS A 127 12.41 10.35 -3.27
CA HIS A 127 12.91 9.04 -3.68
C HIS A 127 13.01 8.14 -2.46
N ARG A 128 12.88 6.82 -2.63
CA ARG A 128 13.08 5.92 -1.49
C ARG A 128 14.48 6.09 -0.91
N ARG A 129 14.58 6.08 0.41
CA ARG A 129 15.83 6.19 1.14
C ARG A 129 16.77 5.03 0.78
N SER A 130 17.94 5.34 0.23
CA SER A 130 18.90 4.32 -0.24
C SER A 130 19.44 3.44 0.88
N ASP A 131 19.50 3.96 2.12
CA ASP A 131 19.89 3.20 3.31
C ASP A 131 18.82 2.19 3.76
N LEU A 132 17.60 2.29 3.24
CA LEU A 132 16.48 1.40 3.53
C LEU A 132 16.19 0.41 2.40
N VAL A 133 17.04 0.29 1.38
CA VAL A 133 16.76 -0.52 0.19
C VAL A 133 17.64 -1.77 0.15
N ILE A 134 17.03 -2.96 -0.02
CA ILE A 134 17.78 -4.20 -0.28
C ILE A 134 17.99 -4.39 -1.79
N ASP A 135 16.92 -4.24 -2.56
CA ASP A 135 16.93 -4.47 -4.00
C ASP A 135 16.00 -3.49 -4.74
N MET A 136 15.64 -3.78 -5.99
CA MET A 136 14.82 -2.86 -6.77
C MET A 136 13.37 -2.74 -6.25
N THR A 137 12.89 -3.65 -5.41
CA THR A 137 11.49 -3.72 -4.94
C THR A 137 11.33 -3.73 -3.42
N HIS A 138 12.32 -4.26 -2.69
CA HIS A 138 12.21 -4.52 -1.26
C HIS A 138 12.97 -3.49 -0.42
N LEU A 139 12.32 -3.06 0.66
CA LEU A 139 12.96 -2.30 1.73
C LEU A 139 13.65 -3.25 2.72
N GLY A 140 14.78 -2.81 3.24
CA GLY A 140 15.57 -3.49 4.26
C GLY A 140 15.02 -3.32 5.66
N SER A 141 15.58 -4.11 6.58
CA SER A 141 15.30 -3.92 8.00
C SER A 141 15.83 -2.56 8.42
N ILE A 142 14.93 -1.70 8.90
CA ILE A 142 15.30 -0.52 9.66
C ILE A 142 15.83 -1.02 11.00
N THR A 143 17.13 -1.29 11.08
CA THR A 143 17.80 -1.62 12.36
C THR A 143 18.13 -0.37 13.18
N HIS A 144 17.78 0.81 12.68
CA HIS A 144 17.80 2.03 13.46
C HIS A 144 16.50 2.15 14.25
N THR A 145 16.62 2.04 15.57
CA THR A 145 15.65 2.51 16.56
C THR A 145 14.99 3.78 16.02
N ILE A 146 13.66 3.73 15.79
CA ILE A 146 12.89 4.96 15.65
C ILE A 146 12.84 5.54 17.06
N ASP A 147 13.91 6.23 17.45
CA ASP A 147 13.90 7.07 18.64
C ASP A 147 12.88 8.18 18.37
N GLY A 148 11.71 8.07 19.00
CA GLY A 148 10.70 9.12 19.01
C GLY A 148 9.33 8.67 18.50
N VAL A 149 8.39 8.71 19.44
CA VAL A 149 6.93 8.73 19.29
C VAL A 149 6.25 7.36 19.38
N ILE A 150 6.21 6.85 20.61
CA ILE A 150 5.01 6.27 21.20
C ILE A 150 4.82 7.03 22.53
N GLU A 151 3.99 8.06 22.52
CA GLU A 151 3.23 8.49 23.71
C GLU A 151 1.77 8.08 23.51
#